data_AF-A0A258UVK8-F1
#
_entry.id   AF-A0A258UVK8-F1
#
_cell.length_a   1.000
_cell.length_b   1.000
_cell.length_c   1.000
_cell.angle_alpha   90.00
_cell.angle_beta   90.00
_cell.angle_gamma   90.00
#
_symmetry.space_group_name_H-M   'P 1'
#
loop_
_entity.id
_entity.type
_entity.pdbx_description
1 polymer ?
#
loop_
_entity_poly.entity_id
_entity_poly.type
_entity_poly.pdbx_seq_one_letter_code
_entity_poly.pdbx_strand_id
1 'polypeptide(L)'
;MLLGMVMSNITYAEHVEIAETPLVNSGSSDVLPNIMFVLDNSGSMAFSYTPDWVDDLFTTNFSDFNGVNRLYRNPTYNTQFYNPEINYTPAVTHTGASMGNQASPWTAVKNDVTDTGAAKGGTVNLVGNANYYSFVAGEYCTASNLVNCIASSSPTATHQFAAPVRWCTTKANADAVTPAPDSCRLVREGSFVNLRSPLPYANITFSNGGGGTNSTFSAVRVNGI
;
A
#
# COMPACT_ATOMS: atom_id res chain seq x y z
N MET A 1 63.82 14.04 54.71
CA MET A 1 63.54 13.35 53.44
C MET A 1 62.23 12.60 53.63
N LEU A 2 61.11 13.16 53.17
CA LEU A 2 59.80 12.50 53.20
C LEU A 2 59.30 12.46 51.76
N LEU A 3 59.40 11.29 51.14
CA LEU A 3 59.04 11.05 49.75
C LEU A 3 57.59 10.54 49.72
N GLY A 4 56.64 11.38 49.34
CA GLY A 4 55.23 11.01 49.20
C GLY A 4 55.00 10.25 47.90
N MET A 5 54.55 9.00 47.99
CA MET A 5 54.23 8.13 46.85
C MET A 5 52.79 8.42 46.38
N VAL A 6 52.63 8.84 45.12
CA VAL A 6 51.31 9.01 44.48
C VAL A 6 50.93 7.71 43.79
N MET A 7 49.85 7.06 44.23
CA MET A 7 49.32 5.89 43.55
C MET A 7 48.46 6.32 42.36
N SER A 8 48.84 5.93 41.15
CA SER A 8 48.04 6.09 39.94
C SER A 8 46.93 5.04 39.91
N ASN A 9 45.67 5.47 39.81
CA ASN A 9 44.55 4.56 39.59
C ASN A 9 44.57 4.06 38.14
N ILE A 10 44.49 2.74 37.97
CA ILE A 10 44.27 2.09 36.67
C ILE A 10 42.81 2.34 36.27
N THR A 11 42.60 3.02 35.15
CA THR A 11 41.26 3.17 34.54
C THR A 11 40.97 1.95 33.68
N TYR A 12 39.96 1.16 34.04
CA TYR A 12 39.45 0.08 33.20
C TYR A 12 38.53 0.66 32.12
N ALA A 13 38.77 0.32 30.86
CA ALA A 13 37.80 0.52 29.79
C ALA A 13 36.94 -0.74 29.71
N GLU A 14 35.64 -0.59 29.92
CA GLU A 14 34.70 -1.71 29.89
C GLU A 14 34.35 -2.10 28.45
N HIS A 15 34.11 -3.39 28.24
CA HIS A 15 33.77 -4.03 26.98
C HIS A 15 32.33 -3.66 26.56
N VAL A 16 32.14 -3.18 25.32
CA VAL A 16 30.79 -2.90 24.78
C VAL A 16 30.20 -4.20 24.25
N GLU A 17 29.27 -4.81 24.99
CA GLU A 17 28.53 -6.00 24.57
C GLU A 17 27.35 -5.63 23.64
N ILE A 18 27.23 -6.34 22.51
CA ILE A 18 26.15 -6.20 21.51
C ILE A 18 25.38 -7.53 21.42
N ALA A 19 24.07 -7.47 21.21
CA ALA A 19 23.16 -8.61 21.26
C ALA A 19 23.40 -9.55 20.09
N GLU A 20 23.66 -10.82 20.35
CA GLU A 20 23.75 -11.85 19.30
C GLU A 20 22.41 -12.54 19.00
N THR A 21 21.33 -12.16 19.70
CA THR A 21 19.98 -12.71 19.50
C THR A 21 18.95 -11.64 19.11
N PRO A 22 17.94 -11.97 18.27
CA PRO A 22 16.91 -11.01 17.87
C PRO A 22 16.07 -10.52 19.06
N LEU A 23 15.72 -9.23 19.08
CA LEU A 23 14.98 -8.53 20.16
C LEU A 23 13.66 -9.21 20.60
N VAL A 24 13.03 -9.97 19.69
CA VAL A 24 11.78 -10.69 19.96
C VAL A 24 12.00 -11.98 20.76
N ASN A 25 13.23 -12.50 20.78
CA ASN A 25 13.60 -13.78 21.38
C ASN A 25 14.64 -13.66 22.51
N SER A 26 15.01 -12.44 22.93
CA SER A 26 15.99 -12.25 24.01
C SER A 26 15.39 -12.63 25.37
N GLY A 27 16.07 -13.52 26.09
CA GLY A 27 15.79 -13.78 27.50
C GLY A 27 16.18 -12.56 28.35
N SER A 28 15.69 -12.50 29.59
CA SER A 28 15.84 -11.35 30.52
C SER A 28 17.28 -11.00 30.95
N SER A 29 18.32 -11.50 30.26
CA SER A 29 19.73 -11.29 30.61
C SER A 29 20.62 -10.84 29.43
N ASP A 30 20.20 -10.93 28.17
CA ASP A 30 21.14 -10.70 27.04
C ASP A 30 20.72 -9.51 26.15
N VAL A 31 21.30 -8.36 26.52
CA VAL A 31 21.58 -7.14 25.75
C VAL A 31 20.48 -6.10 25.55
N LEU A 32 20.84 -4.86 25.91
CA LEU A 32 20.06 -3.64 25.74
C LEU A 32 20.10 -3.17 24.28
N PRO A 33 18.96 -3.04 23.59
CA PRO A 33 18.92 -2.45 22.25
C PRO A 33 19.12 -0.93 22.31
N ASN A 34 20.07 -0.40 21.54
CA ASN A 34 20.15 1.03 21.26
C ASN A 34 19.31 1.33 20.00
N ILE A 35 18.08 1.79 20.18
CA ILE A 35 17.19 2.15 19.07
C ILE A 35 17.46 3.62 18.68
N MET A 36 17.87 3.85 17.44
CA MET A 36 18.01 5.19 16.86
C MET A 36 16.83 5.48 15.94
N PHE A 37 15.99 6.43 16.34
CA PHE A 37 14.92 6.97 15.50
C PHE A 37 15.43 8.21 14.78
N VAL A 38 15.32 8.23 13.45
CA VAL A 38 15.53 9.43 12.63
C VAL A 38 14.17 9.86 12.09
N LEU A 39 13.77 11.09 12.42
CA LEU A 39 12.53 11.69 11.94
C LEU A 39 12.88 12.60 10.77
N ASP A 40 12.50 12.19 9.55
CA ASP A 40 12.60 13.04 8.38
C ASP A 40 11.44 14.04 8.34
N ASN A 41 11.75 15.31 8.09
CA ASN A 41 10.77 16.39 7.89
C ASN A 41 11.10 17.18 6.61
N SER A 42 11.70 16.50 5.63
CA SER A 42 11.95 17.06 4.31
C SER A 42 10.63 17.34 3.57
N GLY A 43 10.69 18.19 2.53
CA GLY A 43 9.51 18.59 1.77
C GLY A 43 8.78 17.45 1.04
N SER A 44 9.43 16.32 0.78
CA SER A 44 8.81 15.15 0.15
C SER A 44 7.77 14.49 1.04
N MET A 45 7.87 14.64 2.36
CA MET A 45 6.86 14.16 3.30
C MET A 45 5.52 14.89 3.16
N ALA A 46 5.46 16.00 2.41
CA ALA A 46 4.21 16.67 2.06
C ALA A 46 3.43 15.96 0.94
N PHE A 47 4.05 15.03 0.21
CA PHE A 47 3.37 14.27 -0.82
C PHE A 47 2.40 13.27 -0.20
N SER A 48 1.21 13.13 -0.80
CA SER A 48 0.20 12.17 -0.36
C SER A 48 0.38 10.79 -1.01
N TYR A 49 1.63 10.42 -1.32
CA TYR A 49 1.97 9.11 -1.87
C TYR A 49 3.31 8.59 -1.41
N THR A 50 3.35 7.27 -1.20
CA THR A 50 4.59 6.49 -1.18
C THR A 50 4.33 5.09 -1.71
N PRO A 51 5.30 4.47 -2.38
CA PRO A 51 6.63 4.99 -2.75
C PRO A 51 6.61 5.92 -3.98
N ASP A 52 7.75 6.53 -4.35
CA ASP A 52 7.84 7.55 -5.41
C ASP A 52 7.26 7.12 -6.78
N TRP A 53 7.33 5.82 -7.09
CA TRP A 53 6.78 5.27 -8.34
C TRP A 53 5.25 5.32 -8.42
N VAL A 54 4.55 5.69 -7.34
CA VAL A 54 3.09 5.89 -7.37
C VAL A 54 2.71 7.02 -8.34
N ASP A 55 3.55 8.05 -8.45
CA ASP A 55 3.31 9.24 -9.29
C ASP A 55 3.89 9.11 -10.72
N ASP A 56 4.74 8.10 -10.96
CA ASP A 56 5.36 7.82 -12.27
C ASP A 56 4.32 7.48 -13.37
N LEU A 57 3.11 7.09 -12.97
CA LEU A 57 2.03 6.71 -13.85
C LEU A 57 0.97 7.80 -13.99
N PHE A 58 1.33 9.08 -14.21
CA PHE A 58 0.37 10.07 -14.73
C PHE A 58 0.01 9.75 -16.20
N THR A 59 -0.63 8.60 -16.40
CA THR A 59 -1.19 8.16 -17.67
C THR A 59 -2.68 8.47 -17.65
N THR A 60 -3.18 9.05 -18.73
CA THR A 60 -4.60 9.40 -18.89
C THR A 60 -5.52 8.17 -18.91
N ASN A 61 -4.98 6.95 -19.03
CA ASN A 61 -5.76 5.71 -19.07
C ASN A 61 -6.42 5.36 -17.72
N PHE A 62 -5.93 5.95 -16.61
CA PHE A 62 -6.49 5.72 -15.28
C PHE A 62 -7.05 7.00 -14.64
N SER A 63 -7.31 8.09 -15.38
CA SER A 63 -7.89 9.30 -14.77
C SER A 63 -9.37 9.11 -14.39
N ASP A 64 -9.77 9.70 -13.26
CA ASP A 64 -11.17 9.87 -12.86
C ASP A 64 -11.84 11.05 -13.60
N PHE A 65 -13.12 11.30 -13.30
CA PHE A 65 -13.88 12.43 -13.89
C PHE A 65 -13.32 13.81 -13.54
N ASN A 66 -12.42 13.90 -12.56
CA ASN A 66 -11.73 15.13 -12.16
C ASN A 66 -10.30 15.20 -12.73
N GLY A 67 -9.92 14.26 -13.61
CA GLY A 67 -8.59 14.20 -14.22
C GLY A 67 -7.50 13.65 -13.30
N VAL A 68 -7.85 13.11 -12.12
CA VAL A 68 -6.90 12.57 -11.15
C VAL A 68 -6.73 11.07 -11.38
N ASN A 69 -5.51 10.56 -11.32
CA ASN A 69 -5.27 9.13 -11.50
C ASN A 69 -5.96 8.31 -10.38
N ARG A 70 -6.85 7.39 -10.76
CA ARG A 70 -7.56 6.45 -9.89
C ARG A 70 -6.62 5.56 -9.09
N LEU A 71 -5.45 5.21 -9.63
CA LEU A 71 -4.42 4.44 -8.93
C LEU A 71 -3.82 5.23 -7.76
N TYR A 72 -3.64 6.53 -7.91
CA TYR A 72 -3.13 7.40 -6.84
C TYR A 72 -4.07 7.41 -5.63
N ARG A 73 -5.38 7.36 -5.88
CA ARG A 73 -6.46 7.34 -4.87
C ARG A 73 -6.88 5.92 -4.47
N ASN A 74 -6.00 4.93 -4.66
CA ASN A 74 -6.26 3.53 -4.32
C ASN A 74 -5.29 3.05 -3.25
N PRO A 75 -5.76 2.66 -2.05
CA PRO A 75 -4.89 2.28 -0.93
C PRO A 75 -4.07 1.00 -1.17
N THR A 76 -4.47 0.15 -2.13
CA THR A 76 -3.68 -1.04 -2.53
C THR A 76 -2.46 -0.65 -3.37
N TYR A 77 -2.52 0.47 -4.08
CA TYR A 77 -1.45 0.96 -4.95
C TYR A 77 -0.61 2.05 -4.28
N ASN A 78 -1.28 2.99 -3.60
CA ASN A 78 -0.70 4.04 -2.78
C ASN A 78 -1.08 3.80 -1.32
N THR A 79 -0.21 3.19 -0.54
CA THR A 79 -0.52 2.78 0.84
C THR A 79 -0.69 3.96 1.81
N GLN A 80 -0.34 5.19 1.41
CA GLN A 80 -0.63 6.39 2.19
C GLN A 80 -2.05 6.92 1.98
N PHE A 81 -2.71 6.53 0.88
CA PHE A 81 -4.05 7.01 0.61
C PHE A 81 -5.07 6.40 1.58
N TYR A 82 -6.16 7.11 1.81
CA TYR A 82 -7.26 6.67 2.66
C TYR A 82 -7.79 5.29 2.25
N ASN A 83 -7.85 4.36 3.20
CA ASN A 83 -8.46 3.05 3.03
C ASN A 83 -9.78 2.95 3.80
N PRO A 84 -10.94 2.87 3.13
CA PRO A 84 -12.23 2.78 3.82
C PRO A 84 -12.43 1.50 4.64
N GLU A 85 -11.60 0.47 4.44
CA GLU A 85 -11.64 -0.76 5.25
C GLU A 85 -11.01 -0.57 6.64
N ILE A 86 -10.27 0.52 6.83
CA ILE A 86 -9.62 0.86 8.09
C ILE A 86 -10.48 1.88 8.84
N ASN A 87 -10.81 1.58 10.09
CA ASN A 87 -11.42 2.56 10.98
C ASN A 87 -10.33 3.46 11.59
N TYR A 88 -10.26 4.71 11.13
CA TYR A 88 -9.31 5.70 11.64
C TYR A 88 -9.88 6.39 12.88
N THR A 89 -9.15 6.35 13.99
CA THR A 89 -9.46 7.14 15.18
C THR A 89 -8.84 8.53 15.06
N PRO A 90 -9.46 9.59 15.63
CA PRO A 90 -8.85 10.91 15.69
C PRO A 90 -7.48 10.85 16.37
N ALA A 91 -6.59 11.74 15.93
CA ALA A 91 -5.34 11.99 16.62
C ALA A 91 -5.62 12.40 18.09
N VAL A 92 -4.61 12.21 18.92
CA VAL A 92 -4.60 12.68 20.31
C VAL A 92 -3.63 13.84 20.46
N THR A 93 -3.90 14.72 21.41
CA THR A 93 -2.96 15.77 21.82
C THR A 93 -1.75 15.16 22.53
N HIS A 94 -0.75 16.00 22.81
CA HIS A 94 0.41 15.61 23.63
C HIS A 94 0.05 15.11 25.05
N THR A 95 -1.15 15.41 25.54
CA THR A 95 -1.68 14.92 26.83
C THR A 95 -2.47 13.61 26.71
N GLY A 96 -2.61 13.07 25.49
CA GLY A 96 -3.42 11.87 25.22
C GLY A 96 -4.92 12.13 25.06
N ALA A 97 -5.36 13.40 25.11
CA ALA A 97 -6.77 13.73 24.90
C ALA A 97 -7.13 13.62 23.40
N SER A 98 -8.26 13.01 23.07
CA SER A 98 -8.73 12.93 21.67
C SER A 98 -8.98 14.32 21.09
N MET A 99 -8.54 14.55 19.85
CA MET A 99 -8.83 15.76 19.08
C MET A 99 -10.25 15.79 18.48
N GLY A 100 -11.05 14.75 18.72
CA GLY A 100 -12.44 14.64 18.29
C GLY A 100 -12.63 14.27 16.81
N ASN A 101 -13.71 13.55 16.53
CA ASN A 101 -14.10 13.22 15.15
C ASN A 101 -14.61 14.46 14.41
N GLN A 102 -14.34 14.52 13.10
CA GLN A 102 -15.02 15.47 12.23
C GLN A 102 -16.33 14.87 11.72
N ALA A 103 -17.44 15.56 11.99
CA ALA A 103 -18.79 15.04 11.74
C ALA A 103 -19.42 15.64 10.47
N SER A 104 -20.46 14.96 9.99
CA SER A 104 -21.40 15.48 8.99
C SER A 104 -21.88 16.89 9.38
N PRO A 105 -21.99 17.85 8.43
CA PRO A 105 -22.15 17.65 6.99
C PRO A 105 -20.85 17.61 6.16
N TRP A 106 -19.67 17.58 6.77
CA TRP A 106 -18.37 17.54 6.07
C TRP A 106 -18.14 18.66 5.03
N THR A 107 -18.78 19.82 5.23
CA THR A 107 -18.63 20.99 4.36
C THR A 107 -17.43 21.86 4.72
N ALA A 108 -16.85 21.67 5.90
CA ALA A 108 -15.69 22.40 6.41
C ALA A 108 -14.77 21.48 7.22
N VAL A 109 -14.33 20.38 6.59
CA VAL A 109 -13.41 19.43 7.21
C VAL A 109 -12.02 20.06 7.31
N LYS A 110 -11.41 20.09 8.49
CA LYS A 110 -10.04 20.62 8.68
C LYS A 110 -9.06 19.81 7.82
N ASN A 111 -8.23 20.49 7.03
CA ASN A 111 -7.22 19.85 6.18
C ASN A 111 -6.11 19.19 7.03
N ASP A 112 -5.69 19.89 8.09
CA ASP A 112 -4.73 19.43 9.08
C ASP A 112 -5.11 20.04 10.44
N VAL A 113 -4.46 19.59 11.51
CA VAL A 113 -4.66 20.09 12.87
C VAL A 113 -3.33 20.50 13.52
N THR A 114 -3.38 21.48 14.41
CA THR A 114 -2.27 21.79 15.32
C THR A 114 -2.17 20.74 16.43
N ASP A 115 -1.11 20.83 17.24
CA ASP A 115 -0.91 20.04 18.48
C ASP A 115 -2.06 20.16 19.50
N THR A 116 -2.87 21.21 19.38
CA THR A 116 -4.07 21.50 20.17
C THR A 116 -5.39 21.13 19.46
N GLY A 117 -5.34 20.58 18.25
CA GLY A 117 -6.53 20.20 17.47
C GLY A 117 -7.20 21.36 16.71
N ALA A 118 -6.62 22.55 16.72
CA ALA A 118 -7.11 23.69 15.93
C ALA A 118 -6.83 23.47 14.44
N ALA A 119 -7.68 24.00 13.56
CA ALA A 119 -7.50 23.82 12.11
C ALA A 119 -6.20 24.47 11.62
N LYS A 120 -5.43 23.73 10.81
CA LYS A 120 -4.22 24.18 10.14
C LYS A 120 -4.37 23.96 8.64
N GLY A 121 -3.94 24.93 7.83
CA GLY A 121 -4.09 24.85 6.37
C GLY A 121 -5.54 25.00 5.87
N GLY A 122 -6.46 25.50 6.69
CA GLY A 122 -7.85 25.76 6.33
C GLY A 122 -8.76 24.52 6.41
N THR A 123 -9.88 24.61 5.69
CA THR A 123 -10.92 23.57 5.65
C THR A 123 -11.34 23.27 4.23
N VAL A 124 -11.80 22.04 3.97
CA VAL A 124 -12.29 21.57 2.67
C VAL A 124 -13.72 21.06 2.77
N ASN A 125 -14.49 21.24 1.68
CA ASN A 125 -15.79 20.62 1.52
C ASN A 125 -15.63 19.25 0.84
N LEU A 126 -15.88 18.18 1.58
CA LEU A 126 -15.77 16.81 1.09
C LEU A 126 -17.06 16.29 0.44
N VAL A 127 -18.17 17.01 0.53
CA VAL A 127 -19.46 16.60 -0.04
C VAL A 127 -19.33 16.50 -1.56
N GLY A 128 -19.45 15.28 -2.10
CA GLY A 128 -19.30 14.98 -3.52
C GLY A 128 -17.86 15.01 -4.05
N ASN A 129 -16.86 15.30 -3.20
CA ASN A 129 -15.46 15.46 -3.60
C ASN A 129 -14.52 14.42 -2.97
N ALA A 130 -15.01 13.63 -2.00
CA ALA A 130 -14.27 12.54 -1.39
C ALA A 130 -14.42 11.24 -2.18
N ASN A 131 -13.47 10.99 -3.09
CA ASN A 131 -13.42 9.77 -3.90
C ASN A 131 -12.24 8.89 -3.48
N TYR A 132 -12.48 7.58 -3.40
CA TYR A 132 -11.48 6.53 -3.28
C TYR A 132 -11.73 5.46 -4.35
N TYR A 133 -10.69 4.68 -4.65
CA TYR A 133 -10.80 3.53 -5.54
C TYR A 133 -10.25 2.29 -4.85
N SER A 134 -10.80 1.13 -5.20
CA SER A 134 -10.27 -0.16 -4.77
C SER A 134 -10.18 -1.10 -5.97
N PHE A 135 -9.31 -2.09 -5.86
CA PHE A 135 -9.29 -3.20 -6.80
C PHE A 135 -10.19 -4.31 -6.29
N VAL A 136 -10.95 -4.92 -7.20
CA VAL A 136 -11.62 -6.18 -6.92
C VAL A 136 -10.65 -7.29 -7.28
N ALA A 137 -10.39 -8.20 -6.36
CA ALA A 137 -9.49 -9.33 -6.61
C ALA A 137 -10.08 -10.28 -7.66
N GLY A 138 -9.45 -10.35 -8.84
CA GLY A 138 -9.74 -11.33 -9.88
C GLY A 138 -8.86 -12.60 -9.79
N GLU A 139 -7.90 -12.60 -8.87
CA GLU A 139 -7.00 -13.72 -8.61
C GLU A 139 -6.91 -14.01 -7.12
N TYR A 140 -6.70 -15.28 -6.79
CA TYR A 140 -6.35 -15.72 -5.45
C TYR A 140 -5.08 -16.57 -5.51
N CYS A 141 -4.23 -16.41 -4.51
CA CYS A 141 -2.91 -17.00 -4.41
C CYS A 141 -2.79 -17.94 -3.22
N THR A 142 -1.81 -18.84 -3.31
CA THR A 142 -1.48 -19.80 -2.24
C THR A 142 -0.81 -19.16 -1.03
N ALA A 143 -0.15 -18.00 -1.21
CA ALA A 143 0.56 -17.29 -0.15
C ALA A 143 0.45 -15.77 -0.35
N SER A 144 0.70 -15.01 0.72
CA SER A 144 0.64 -13.53 0.74
C SER A 144 1.69 -12.85 -0.14
N ASN A 145 2.73 -13.56 -0.60
CA ASN A 145 3.70 -13.04 -1.56
C ASN A 145 3.14 -12.93 -3.00
N LEU A 146 1.93 -13.46 -3.23
CA LEU A 146 1.19 -13.41 -4.49
C LEU A 146 1.97 -13.91 -5.70
N VAL A 147 2.71 -15.02 -5.56
CA VAL A 147 3.51 -15.60 -6.66
C VAL A 147 2.72 -16.67 -7.43
N ASN A 148 2.13 -17.63 -6.72
CA ASN A 148 1.36 -18.73 -7.32
C ASN A 148 -0.14 -18.49 -7.12
N CYS A 149 -0.84 -18.16 -8.21
CA CYS A 149 -2.21 -17.65 -8.20
C CYS A 149 -3.06 -18.25 -9.32
N ILE A 150 -4.36 -18.34 -9.06
CA ILE A 150 -5.39 -18.75 -10.03
C ILE A 150 -6.39 -17.61 -10.24
N ALA A 151 -6.97 -17.54 -11.44
CA ALA A 151 -8.12 -16.70 -11.70
C ALA A 151 -9.32 -17.21 -10.89
N SER A 152 -9.82 -16.40 -9.97
CA SER A 152 -10.96 -16.71 -9.12
C SER A 152 -11.56 -15.42 -8.55
N SER A 153 -12.88 -15.36 -8.42
CA SER A 153 -13.57 -14.24 -7.76
C SER A 153 -13.71 -14.43 -6.23
N SER A 154 -13.26 -15.58 -5.70
CA SER A 154 -13.38 -15.93 -4.28
C SER A 154 -12.25 -16.86 -3.82
N PRO A 155 -11.92 -16.90 -2.51
CA PRO A 155 -10.88 -17.79 -2.00
C PRO A 155 -11.28 -19.26 -2.14
N THR A 156 -10.29 -20.11 -2.38
CA THR A 156 -10.43 -21.57 -2.43
C THR A 156 -9.68 -22.24 -1.28
N ALA A 157 -9.81 -23.55 -1.12
CA ALA A 157 -9.09 -24.29 -0.07
C ALA A 157 -7.56 -24.11 -0.14
N THR A 158 -7.00 -23.98 -1.35
CA THR A 158 -5.55 -23.86 -1.57
C THR A 158 -5.10 -22.44 -1.89
N HIS A 159 -5.98 -21.60 -2.41
CA HIS A 159 -5.67 -20.22 -2.79
C HIS A 159 -6.54 -19.27 -1.97
N GLN A 160 -6.06 -18.91 -0.77
CA GLN A 160 -6.81 -18.12 0.20
C GLN A 160 -6.47 -16.62 0.17
N PHE A 161 -5.34 -16.24 -0.42
CA PHE A 161 -4.87 -14.86 -0.41
C PHE A 161 -5.38 -14.11 -1.63
N ALA A 162 -6.21 -13.09 -1.44
CA ALA A 162 -6.68 -12.24 -2.53
C ALA A 162 -5.50 -11.50 -3.18
N ALA A 163 -5.50 -11.42 -4.51
CA ALA A 163 -4.52 -10.67 -5.30
C ALA A 163 -5.17 -9.50 -6.06
N PRO A 164 -5.52 -8.41 -5.36
CA PRO A 164 -6.04 -7.20 -6.01
C PRO A 164 -4.99 -6.54 -6.92
N VAL A 165 -3.70 -6.60 -6.55
CA VAL A 165 -2.59 -6.08 -7.35
C VAL A 165 -1.40 -7.03 -7.29
N ARG A 166 -0.73 -7.19 -8.42
CA ARG A 166 0.58 -7.85 -8.56
C ARG A 166 1.45 -7.04 -9.52
N TRP A 167 2.75 -7.30 -9.50
CA TRP A 167 3.72 -6.71 -10.40
C TRP A 167 4.43 -7.80 -11.17
N CYS A 168 4.52 -7.63 -12.50
CA CYS A 168 5.09 -8.61 -13.40
C CYS A 168 6.36 -8.11 -14.09
N THR A 169 7.22 -9.04 -14.50
CA THR A 169 8.48 -8.74 -15.19
C THR A 169 8.29 -8.15 -16.58
N THR A 170 7.16 -8.45 -17.24
CA THR A 170 6.84 -7.95 -18.58
C THR A 170 5.39 -7.52 -18.66
N LYS A 171 5.09 -6.57 -19.56
CA LYS A 171 3.71 -6.17 -19.85
C LYS A 171 2.87 -7.34 -20.39
N ALA A 172 3.48 -8.23 -21.17
CA ALA A 172 2.81 -9.44 -21.67
C ALA A 172 2.34 -10.35 -20.53
N ASN A 173 3.17 -10.58 -19.50
CA ASN A 173 2.74 -11.34 -18.32
C ASN A 173 1.70 -10.57 -17.49
N ALA A 174 1.80 -9.25 -17.41
CA ALA A 174 0.81 -8.43 -16.71
C ALA A 174 -0.59 -8.55 -17.34
N ASP A 175 -0.67 -8.64 -18.67
CA ASP A 175 -1.93 -8.72 -19.42
C ASP A 175 -2.41 -10.15 -19.67
N ALA A 176 -1.56 -11.16 -19.48
CA ALA A 176 -1.89 -12.55 -19.79
C ALA A 176 -3.06 -13.06 -18.93
N VAL A 177 -3.96 -13.86 -19.52
CA VAL A 177 -4.97 -14.62 -18.77
C VAL A 177 -4.30 -15.51 -17.73
N THR A 178 -3.26 -16.23 -18.13
CA THR A 178 -2.41 -17.05 -17.26
C THR A 178 -0.95 -16.62 -17.47
N PRO A 179 -0.35 -15.87 -16.53
CA PRO A 179 1.03 -15.44 -16.64
C PRO A 179 1.99 -16.64 -16.51
N ALA A 180 3.22 -16.49 -17.01
CA ALA A 180 4.25 -17.48 -16.78
C ALA A 180 4.50 -17.69 -15.27
N PRO A 181 4.85 -18.90 -14.81
CA PRO A 181 5.21 -19.15 -13.41
C PRO A 181 6.29 -18.17 -12.92
N ASP A 182 6.18 -17.73 -11.67
CA ASP A 182 7.11 -16.82 -10.99
C ASP A 182 7.33 -15.44 -11.67
N SER A 183 6.54 -15.13 -12.70
CA SER A 183 6.68 -13.88 -13.47
C SER A 183 5.94 -12.68 -12.87
N CYS A 184 5.12 -12.91 -11.84
CA CYS A 184 4.35 -11.88 -11.14
C CYS A 184 4.37 -12.11 -9.61
N ARG A 185 4.42 -11.03 -8.82
CA ARG A 185 4.49 -11.08 -7.34
C ARG A 185 3.85 -9.85 -6.68
N LEU A 186 3.73 -9.84 -5.35
CA LEU A 186 3.16 -8.71 -4.60
C LEU A 186 4.01 -7.44 -4.70
N VAL A 187 5.34 -7.58 -4.64
CA VAL A 187 6.25 -6.43 -4.47
C VAL A 187 6.72 -5.91 -5.83
N ARG A 188 6.68 -4.58 -5.99
CA ARG A 188 7.31 -3.88 -7.11
C ARG A 188 8.80 -3.70 -6.84
N GLU A 189 9.64 -4.46 -7.51
CA GLU A 189 11.09 -4.44 -7.31
C GLU A 189 11.82 -4.88 -8.58
N GLY A 190 13.03 -4.37 -8.81
CA GLY A 190 13.86 -4.76 -9.96
C GLY A 190 13.11 -4.67 -11.29
N SER A 191 12.90 -5.80 -11.96
CA SER A 191 12.16 -5.90 -13.23
C SER A 191 10.64 -6.06 -13.07
N PHE A 192 10.12 -6.31 -11.86
CA PHE A 192 8.69 -6.43 -11.58
C PHE A 192 8.05 -5.04 -11.50
N VAL A 193 7.88 -4.39 -12.64
CA VAL A 193 7.36 -3.02 -12.73
C VAL A 193 6.04 -2.91 -13.49
N ASN A 194 5.57 -4.00 -14.09
CA ASN A 194 4.35 -4.01 -14.88
C ASN A 194 3.16 -4.36 -14.00
N LEU A 195 2.26 -3.39 -13.80
CA LEU A 195 1.06 -3.57 -12.97
C LEU A 195 0.13 -4.64 -13.56
N ARG A 196 -0.22 -5.63 -12.74
CA ARG A 196 -1.24 -6.64 -13.00
C ARG A 196 -2.38 -6.47 -11.99
N SER A 197 -3.57 -6.21 -12.52
CA SER A 197 -4.83 -6.27 -11.79
C SER A 197 -5.87 -6.82 -12.77
N PRO A 198 -6.01 -8.14 -12.91
CA PRO A 198 -6.97 -8.71 -13.84
C PRO A 198 -8.38 -8.27 -13.44
N LEU A 199 -9.01 -7.50 -14.32
CA LEU A 199 -10.43 -7.20 -14.21
C LEU A 199 -11.23 -8.49 -14.50
N PRO A 200 -12.43 -8.65 -13.94
CA PRO A 200 -13.34 -9.69 -14.40
C PRO A 200 -13.61 -9.49 -15.90
N TYR A 201 -13.11 -10.40 -16.73
CA TYR A 201 -13.42 -10.43 -18.17
C TYR A 201 -14.40 -11.57 -18.46
N ALA A 202 -15.39 -11.28 -19.29
CA ALA A 202 -16.26 -12.28 -19.88
C ALA A 202 -15.82 -12.52 -21.32
N ASN A 203 -15.48 -13.77 -21.66
CA ASN A 203 -15.25 -14.14 -23.05
C ASN A 203 -16.59 -14.26 -23.75
N ILE A 204 -16.87 -13.37 -24.70
CA ILE A 204 -18.00 -13.52 -25.61
C ILE A 204 -17.48 -14.21 -26.87
N THR A 205 -17.69 -15.52 -26.96
CA THR A 205 -17.36 -16.28 -28.17
C THR A 205 -18.56 -16.28 -29.12
N PHE A 206 -18.35 -15.74 -30.32
CA PHE A 206 -19.31 -15.86 -31.42
C PHE A 206 -18.85 -16.98 -32.34
N SER A 207 -19.59 -18.08 -32.41
CA SER A 207 -19.32 -19.20 -33.33
C SER A 207 -20.39 -19.26 -34.43
N ASN A 208 -19.98 -19.22 -35.69
CA ASN A 208 -20.88 -19.52 -36.80
C ASN A 208 -20.98 -21.04 -36.96
N GLY A 209 -22.14 -21.61 -36.60
CA GLY A 209 -22.37 -23.05 -36.56
C GLY A 209 -22.38 -23.77 -37.91
N GLY A 210 -22.19 -23.09 -39.05
CA GLY A 210 -22.10 -23.77 -40.33
C GLY A 210 -21.73 -22.85 -41.50
N GLY A 211 -20.53 -23.05 -42.05
CA GLY A 211 -20.15 -22.83 -43.46
C GLY A 211 -20.36 -21.46 -44.13
N GLY A 212 -20.97 -20.47 -43.48
CA GLY A 212 -21.23 -19.14 -44.04
C GLY A 212 -20.11 -18.14 -43.72
N THR A 213 -19.68 -17.36 -44.71
CA THR A 213 -18.55 -16.43 -44.61
C THR A 213 -18.85 -15.11 -43.88
N ASN A 214 -20.11 -14.82 -43.52
CA ASN A 214 -20.49 -13.59 -42.81
C ASN A 214 -21.41 -13.88 -41.61
N SER A 215 -21.01 -13.43 -40.42
CA SER A 215 -21.86 -13.32 -39.23
C SER A 215 -21.94 -11.86 -38.83
N THR A 216 -23.10 -11.23 -39.03
CA THR A 216 -23.36 -9.85 -38.60
C THR A 216 -24.29 -9.85 -37.39
N PHE A 217 -23.95 -9.06 -36.37
CA PHE A 217 -24.78 -8.83 -35.20
C PHE A 217 -25.09 -7.35 -35.10
N SER A 218 -26.36 -7.00 -34.85
CA SER A 218 -26.80 -5.60 -34.80
C SER A 218 -26.62 -4.96 -33.43
N ALA A 219 -26.53 -5.76 -32.35
CA ALA A 219 -26.27 -5.28 -31.00
C ALA A 219 -25.74 -6.40 -30.10
N VAL A 220 -24.94 -6.04 -29.10
CA VAL A 220 -24.54 -6.89 -27.97
C VAL A 220 -25.01 -6.19 -26.70
N ARG A 221 -25.80 -6.89 -25.87
CA ARG A 221 -26.18 -6.43 -24.53
C ARG A 221 -25.60 -7.40 -23.50
N VAL A 222 -24.82 -6.86 -22.56
CA VAL A 222 -24.35 -7.58 -21.39
C VAL A 222 -25.16 -7.07 -20.20
N ASN A 223 -26.02 -7.91 -19.62
CA ASN A 223 -26.81 -7.53 -18.46
C ASN A 223 -25.97 -7.65 -17.19
N GLY A 224 -25.96 -6.61 -16.35
CA GLY A 224 -25.35 -6.66 -15.01
C GLY A 224 -23.92 -6.12 -14.90
N ILE A 225 -23.47 -5.31 -15.87
CA ILE A 225 -22.31 -4.42 -15.75
C ILE A 225 -22.83 -2.98 -15.80
#